data_AF-A0AAV7L531-F1
#
_entry.id   AF-A0AAV7L531-F1
#
_cell.length_a   1.000
_cell.length_b   1.000
_cell.length_c   1.000
_cell.angle_alpha   90.00
_cell.angle_beta   90.00
_cell.angle_gamma   90.00
#
_symmetry.space_group_name_H-M   'P 1'
#
loop_
_entity.id
_entity.type
_entity.pdbx_description
1 polymer ?
#
loop_
_entity_poly.entity_id
_entity_poly.type
_entity_poly.pdbx_seq_one_letter_code
_entity_poly.pdbx_strand_id
1 'polypeptide(L)'
;MFMYLSSSDCIPVPELLILYTYVPELPILYAYVSELPILYVYVHELLTLYAYVAELFTLHVYAPEIPILYVCVPELLTLYAYVPELLTLYVYVPELLTLHVYVPELPTLYAYVPELPTLYVYVPELFTLYVYVPELPTLYVYVTELLTLYVNVSELFTLYVYVPELPTLHAYVPELL
;
A
#
# COMPACT_ATOMS: atom_id res chain seq x y z
N MET A 1 25.40 -17.21 10.58
CA MET A 1 24.79 -18.54 10.78
C MET A 1 23.73 -18.67 9.70
N PHE A 2 23.91 -19.62 8.78
CA PHE A 2 23.39 -19.63 7.42
C PHE A 2 21.87 -19.72 7.28
N MET A 3 21.31 -19.11 6.22
CA MET A 3 20.67 -19.91 5.18
C MET A 3 20.88 -19.29 3.79
N TYR A 4 21.57 -20.04 2.94
CA TYR A 4 21.59 -19.83 1.49
C TYR A 4 20.16 -19.95 0.95
N LEU A 5 19.79 -19.14 -0.04
CA LEU A 5 18.92 -19.62 -1.11
C LEU A 5 19.60 -19.32 -2.45
N SER A 6 20.23 -20.39 -2.95
CA SER A 6 20.69 -20.56 -4.32
C SER A 6 19.50 -20.44 -5.27
N SER A 7 19.77 -19.92 -6.47
CA SER A 7 18.95 -20.14 -7.66
C SER A 7 18.59 -21.63 -7.81
N SER A 8 17.33 -21.90 -8.16
CA SER A 8 16.78 -23.17 -8.68
C SER A 8 16.22 -24.25 -7.72
N ASP A 9 15.49 -23.91 -6.66
CA ASP A 9 14.61 -24.90 -6.02
C ASP A 9 13.30 -24.23 -5.58
N CYS A 10 12.21 -24.50 -6.33
CA CYS A 10 10.85 -24.25 -5.87
C CYS A 10 10.60 -25.15 -4.65
N ILE A 11 10.73 -24.58 -3.45
CA ILE A 11 10.31 -25.24 -2.22
C ILE A 11 8.78 -25.35 -2.27
N PRO A 12 8.18 -26.55 -2.17
CA PRO A 12 6.73 -26.66 -2.03
C PRO A 12 6.37 -26.13 -0.62
N VAL A 13 5.66 -25.01 -0.57
CA VAL A 13 5.34 -24.33 0.70
C VAL A 13 4.05 -24.95 1.29
N PRO A 14 4.05 -25.39 2.56
CA PRO A 14 2.84 -25.88 3.23
C PRO A 14 1.91 -24.71 3.58
N GLU A 15 0.61 -24.98 3.74
CA GLU A 15 -0.39 -24.03 4.25
C GLU A 15 0.07 -23.41 5.58
N LEU A 16 0.51 -22.14 5.56
CA LEU A 16 0.94 -21.38 6.73
C LEU A 16 -0.13 -20.35 7.10
N LEU A 17 -0.43 -20.19 8.39
CA LEU A 17 -1.44 -19.23 8.86
C LEU A 17 -0.88 -17.80 8.97
N ILE A 18 0.36 -17.65 9.45
CA ILE A 18 0.98 -16.36 9.74
C ILE A 18 2.49 -16.42 9.43
N LEU A 19 3.02 -15.40 8.76
CA LEU A 19 4.45 -15.21 8.53
C LEU A 19 4.93 -13.89 9.14
N TYR A 20 6.03 -13.96 9.90
CA TYR A 20 6.76 -12.80 10.37
C TYR A 20 8.13 -12.78 9.73
N THR A 21 8.43 -11.72 8.97
CA THR A 21 9.77 -11.47 8.44
C THR A 21 10.42 -10.35 9.23
N TYR A 22 11.55 -10.65 9.87
CA TYR A 22 12.42 -9.66 10.51
C TYR A 22 13.72 -9.57 9.73
N VAL A 23 14.00 -8.39 9.18
CA VAL A 23 15.26 -8.13 8.47
C VAL A 23 15.91 -6.87 9.07
N PRO A 24 17.12 -7.00 9.63
CA PRO A 24 17.81 -5.84 10.19
C PRO A 24 18.34 -4.92 9.08
N GLU A 25 19.10 -5.46 8.13
CA GLU A 25 19.78 -4.66 7.10
C GLU A 25 19.89 -5.45 5.78
N LEU A 26 19.16 -5.02 4.74
CA LEU A 26 19.33 -5.48 3.36
C LEU A 26 18.94 -4.35 2.40
N PRO A 27 19.54 -4.24 1.19
CA PRO A 27 19.14 -3.22 0.23
C PRO A 27 17.78 -3.50 -0.40
N ILE A 28 17.45 -4.77 -0.66
CA ILE A 28 16.20 -5.17 -1.33
C ILE A 28 15.66 -6.44 -0.67
N LEU A 29 14.35 -6.47 -0.46
CA LEU A 29 13.63 -7.63 0.03
C LEU A 29 12.47 -7.96 -0.91
N TYR A 30 12.38 -9.24 -1.27
CA TYR A 30 11.22 -9.79 -1.97
C TYR A 30 10.48 -10.75 -1.05
N ALA A 31 9.20 -10.51 -0.82
CA ALA A 31 8.30 -11.44 -0.16
C ALA A 31 7.44 -12.13 -1.23
N TYR A 32 7.76 -13.39 -1.51
CA TYR A 32 7.01 -14.25 -2.42
C TYR A 32 6.32 -15.35 -1.62
N VAL A 33 4.99 -15.33 -1.62
CA VAL A 33 4.19 -16.34 -0.91
C VAL A 33 3.02 -16.76 -1.80
N SER A 34 2.75 -18.06 -1.90
CA SER A 34 1.64 -18.57 -2.70
C SER A 34 0.30 -18.34 -1.99
N GLU A 35 0.13 -18.95 -0.83
CA GLU A 35 -1.11 -18.88 -0.05
C GLU A 35 -0.76 -18.64 1.41
N LEU A 36 -1.17 -17.49 1.95
CA LEU A 36 -0.92 -17.18 3.36
C LEU A 36 -1.95 -16.17 3.87
N PRO A 37 -2.68 -16.45 4.97
CA PRO A 37 -3.71 -15.53 5.43
C PRO A 37 -3.16 -14.20 5.94
N ILE A 38 -2.05 -14.19 6.69
CA ILE A 38 -1.53 -12.98 7.33
C ILE A 38 -0.01 -12.85 7.20
N LEU A 39 0.44 -11.75 6.60
CA LEU A 39 1.86 -11.40 6.48
C LEU A 39 2.19 -10.15 7.31
N TYR A 40 3.19 -10.29 8.20
CA TYR A 40 3.80 -9.19 8.92
C TYR A 40 5.23 -8.98 8.46
N VAL A 41 5.51 -7.77 7.98
CA VAL A 41 6.84 -7.34 7.55
C VAL A 41 7.36 -6.29 8.51
N TYR A 42 8.39 -6.64 9.28
CA TYR A 42 9.15 -5.72 10.12
C TYR A 42 10.57 -5.59 9.59
N VAL A 43 10.94 -4.39 9.16
CA VAL A 43 12.28 -4.15 8.60
C VAL A 43 12.84 -2.89 9.22
N HIS A 44 14.11 -2.92 9.65
CA HIS A 44 14.72 -1.78 10.31
C HIS A 44 15.35 -0.81 9.29
N GLU A 45 16.20 -1.33 8.39
CA GLU A 45 16.81 -0.56 7.30
C GLU A 45 16.69 -1.32 5.98
N LEU A 46 15.88 -0.80 5.04
CA LEU A 46 15.69 -1.40 3.72
C LEU A 46 15.40 -0.36 2.65
N LEU A 47 16.11 -0.40 1.53
CA LEU A 47 15.90 0.56 0.45
C LEU A 47 14.63 0.28 -0.36
N THR A 48 14.28 -1.00 -0.57
CA THR A 48 13.08 -1.36 -1.32
C THR A 48 12.45 -2.68 -0.85
N LEU A 49 11.14 -2.66 -0.62
CA LEU A 49 10.34 -3.86 -0.39
C LEU A 49 9.42 -4.15 -1.59
N TYR A 50 9.48 -5.38 -2.08
CA TYR A 50 8.53 -5.93 -3.04
C TYR A 50 7.71 -7.03 -2.38
N ALA A 51 6.40 -6.82 -2.22
CA ALA A 51 5.47 -7.83 -1.74
C ALA A 51 4.63 -8.36 -2.91
N TYR A 52 4.83 -9.64 -3.26
CA TYR A 52 4.01 -10.37 -4.21
C TYR A 52 3.47 -11.64 -3.57
N VAL A 53 2.18 -11.63 -3.26
CA VAL A 53 1.48 -12.76 -2.64
C VAL A 53 0.28 -13.07 -3.52
N ALA A 54 0.07 -14.34 -3.88
CA ALA A 54 -1.04 -14.68 -4.78
C ALA A 54 -2.40 -14.56 -4.06
N GLU A 55 -2.48 -15.11 -2.84
CA GLU A 55 -3.64 -14.99 -1.96
C GLU A 55 -3.21 -14.55 -0.56
N LEU A 56 -3.70 -13.38 -0.11
CA LEU A 56 -3.39 -12.81 1.20
C LEU A 56 -4.62 -12.15 1.80
N PHE A 57 -5.02 -12.49 3.02
CA PHE A 57 -6.12 -11.75 3.65
C PHE A 57 -5.61 -10.42 4.21
N THR A 58 -4.47 -10.43 4.91
CA THR A 58 -3.99 -9.23 5.60
C THR A 58 -2.49 -9.02 5.42
N LEU A 59 -2.11 -7.82 4.98
CA LEU A 59 -0.73 -7.35 4.96
C LEU A 59 -0.53 -6.24 5.99
N HIS A 60 0.44 -6.41 6.88
CA HIS A 60 0.94 -5.36 7.75
C HIS A 60 2.41 -5.06 7.45
N VAL A 61 2.71 -3.82 7.12
CA VAL A 61 4.07 -3.33 6.94
C VAL A 61 4.38 -2.29 8.03
N TYR A 62 5.42 -2.56 8.80
CA TYR A 62 6.00 -1.61 9.74
C TYR A 62 7.51 -1.49 9.47
N ALA A 63 7.96 -0.29 9.14
CA ALA A 63 9.38 -0.02 9.00
C ALA A 63 9.66 1.46 9.29
N PRO A 64 10.74 1.81 10.02
CA PRO A 64 11.11 3.19 10.25
C PRO A 64 11.62 3.85 8.96
N GLU A 65 12.41 3.13 8.16
CA GLU A 65 13.05 3.65 6.94
C GLU A 65 12.90 2.65 5.77
N ILE A 66 11.91 2.88 4.90
CA ILE A 66 11.83 2.24 3.59
C ILE A 66 11.50 3.30 2.54
N PRO A 67 12.45 3.71 1.69
CA PRO A 67 12.20 4.69 0.64
C PRO A 67 11.11 4.25 -0.35
N ILE A 68 11.05 2.96 -0.71
CA ILE A 68 10.15 2.48 -1.76
C ILE A 68 9.44 1.19 -1.34
N LEU A 69 8.11 1.20 -1.39
CA LEU A 69 7.25 0.05 -1.15
C LEU A 69 6.40 -0.27 -2.38
N TYR A 70 6.54 -1.49 -2.90
CA TYR A 70 5.68 -2.06 -3.94
C TYR A 70 4.83 -3.19 -3.38
N VAL A 71 3.51 -3.07 -3.51
CA VAL A 71 2.55 -4.12 -3.17
C VAL A 71 1.79 -4.52 -4.43
N CYS A 72 1.91 -5.80 -4.79
CA CYS A 72 1.20 -6.40 -5.91
C CYS A 72 0.60 -7.73 -5.45
N VAL A 73 -0.69 -7.71 -5.11
CA VAL A 73 -1.41 -8.88 -4.59
C VAL A 73 -2.70 -9.00 -5.41
N PRO A 74 -3.00 -10.12 -6.09
CA PRO A 74 -4.24 -10.30 -6.83
C PRO A 74 -5.49 -10.12 -5.94
N GLU A 75 -5.51 -10.78 -4.79
CA GLU A 75 -6.60 -10.74 -3.82
C GLU A 75 -6.04 -10.36 -2.44
N LEU A 76 -6.42 -9.17 -1.95
CA LEU A 76 -6.04 -8.68 -0.63
C LEU A 76 -7.24 -8.14 0.12
N LEU A 77 -7.59 -8.67 1.29
CA LEU A 77 -8.71 -8.07 2.04
C LEU A 77 -8.29 -6.74 2.65
N THR A 78 -7.17 -6.71 3.38
CA THR A 78 -6.71 -5.49 4.07
C THR A 78 -5.22 -5.24 3.94
N LEU A 79 -4.86 -4.00 3.65
CA LEU A 79 -3.50 -3.48 3.69
C LEU A 79 -3.36 -2.41 4.76
N TYR A 80 -2.44 -2.61 5.70
CA TYR A 80 -2.00 -1.61 6.66
C TYR A 80 -0.52 -1.27 6.43
N ALA A 81 -0.24 -0.01 6.12
CA ALA A 81 1.11 0.51 6.01
C ALA A 81 1.35 1.61 7.05
N TYR A 82 2.32 1.39 7.93
CA TYR A 82 2.88 2.40 8.82
C TYR A 82 4.37 2.53 8.55
N VAL A 83 4.78 3.65 7.96
CA VAL A 83 6.17 3.94 7.65
C VAL A 83 6.42 5.41 7.99
N PRO A 84 7.27 5.77 8.96
CA PRO A 84 7.62 7.15 9.27
C PRO A 84 8.17 7.91 8.06
N GLU A 85 9.10 7.29 7.33
CA GLU A 85 9.74 7.87 6.15
C GLU A 85 9.57 6.94 4.94
N LEU A 86 8.67 7.29 4.03
CA LEU A 86 8.42 6.56 2.78
C LEU A 86 8.41 7.55 1.62
N LEU A 87 9.33 7.42 0.67
CA LEU A 87 9.35 8.31 -0.49
C LEU A 87 8.24 7.97 -1.49
N THR A 88 7.99 6.68 -1.69
CA THR A 88 7.01 6.25 -2.69
C THR A 88 6.30 4.96 -2.30
N LEU A 89 4.96 4.99 -2.36
CA LEU A 89 4.10 3.83 -2.22
C LEU A 89 3.41 3.50 -3.54
N TYR A 90 3.60 2.28 -4.02
CA TYR A 90 2.84 1.72 -5.15
C TYR A 90 1.96 0.56 -4.67
N VAL A 91 0.65 0.70 -4.86
CA VAL A 91 -0.33 -0.36 -4.60
C VAL A 91 -1.02 -0.72 -5.90
N TYR A 92 -0.86 -1.97 -6.32
CA TYR A 92 -1.62 -2.57 -7.41
C TYR A 92 -2.30 -3.83 -6.88
N VAL A 93 -3.61 -3.75 -6.68
CA VAL A 93 -4.40 -4.88 -6.17
C VAL A 93 -5.71 -4.91 -6.96
N PRO A 94 -5.98 -5.95 -7.76
CA PRO A 94 -7.27 -6.12 -8.43
C PRO A 94 -8.48 -6.00 -7.49
N GLU A 95 -8.44 -6.74 -6.38
CA GLU A 95 -9.50 -6.79 -5.38
C GLU A 95 -8.94 -6.42 -3.99
N LEU A 96 -9.23 -5.20 -3.51
CA LEU A 96 -8.83 -4.72 -2.18
C LEU A 96 -10.02 -4.21 -1.40
N LEU A 97 -10.39 -4.84 -0.29
CA LEU A 97 -11.52 -4.32 0.50
C LEU A 97 -11.16 -3.00 1.19
N THR A 98 -9.96 -2.91 1.76
CA THR A 98 -9.57 -1.75 2.56
C THR A 98 -8.08 -1.46 2.49
N LEU A 99 -7.75 -0.20 2.19
CA LEU A 99 -6.39 0.35 2.25
C LEU A 99 -6.28 1.39 3.34
N HIS A 100 -5.38 1.16 4.31
CA HIS A 100 -4.99 2.13 5.32
C HIS A 100 -3.52 2.50 5.17
N VAL A 101 -3.27 3.79 4.93
CA VAL A 101 -1.93 4.35 4.85
C VAL A 101 -1.75 5.42 5.90
N TYR A 102 -0.78 5.22 6.78
CA TYR A 102 -0.29 6.22 7.72
C TYR A 102 1.20 6.43 7.50
N VAL A 103 1.57 7.60 6.98
CA VAL A 103 2.96 7.98 6.74
C VAL A 103 3.09 9.45 7.11
N PRO A 104 3.92 9.85 8.10
CA PRO A 104 4.22 11.24 8.41
C PRO A 104 4.62 12.08 7.17
N GLU A 105 5.58 11.56 6.40
CA GLU A 105 6.10 12.20 5.19
C GLU A 105 6.04 11.23 4.01
N LEU A 106 5.12 11.48 3.06
CA LEU A 106 4.96 10.69 1.84
C LEU A 106 4.95 11.59 0.61
N PRO A 107 6.05 11.71 -0.14
CA PRO A 107 6.04 12.46 -1.37
C PRO A 107 5.07 11.94 -2.41
N THR A 108 4.94 10.62 -2.57
CA THR A 108 4.07 10.09 -3.62
C THR A 108 3.37 8.79 -3.24
N LEU A 109 2.05 8.78 -3.45
CA LEU A 109 1.22 7.59 -3.37
C LEU A 109 0.57 7.32 -4.73
N TYR A 110 0.75 6.10 -5.23
CA TYR A 110 0.03 5.57 -6.38
C TYR A 110 -0.82 4.36 -5.94
N ALA A 111 -2.13 4.49 -6.08
CA ALA A 111 -3.07 3.39 -5.88
C ALA A 111 -3.84 3.12 -7.18
N TYR A 112 -3.67 1.92 -7.72
CA TYR A 112 -4.50 1.37 -8.78
C TYR A 112 -5.22 0.14 -8.24
N VAL A 113 -6.52 0.27 -8.01
CA VAL A 113 -7.35 -0.82 -7.47
C VAL A 113 -8.67 -0.81 -8.24
N PRO A 114 -8.95 -1.80 -9.10
CA PRO A 114 -10.23 -1.94 -9.78
C PRO A 114 -11.44 -1.90 -8.83
N GLU A 115 -11.35 -2.64 -7.73
CA GLU A 115 -12.41 -2.74 -6.72
C GLU A 115 -11.86 -2.34 -5.33
N LEU A 116 -12.19 -1.13 -4.87
CA LEU A 116 -11.79 -0.60 -3.56
C LEU A 116 -12.98 0.00 -2.81
N PRO A 117 -13.64 -0.74 -1.91
CA PRO A 117 -14.71 -0.19 -1.08
C PRO A 117 -14.28 1.04 -0.27
N THR A 118 -13.09 0.98 0.34
CA THR A 118 -12.65 2.01 1.28
C THR A 118 -11.15 2.31 1.21
N LEU A 119 -10.83 3.60 1.08
CA LEU A 119 -9.47 4.14 1.14
C LEU A 119 -9.33 5.14 2.30
N TYR A 120 -8.40 4.87 3.21
CA TYR A 120 -7.98 5.78 4.28
C TYR A 120 -6.53 6.21 4.07
N VAL A 121 -6.32 7.50 3.87
CA VAL A 121 -4.99 8.13 3.79
C VAL A 121 -4.88 9.17 4.88
N TYR A 122 -3.95 8.95 5.80
CA TYR A 122 -3.52 9.94 6.79
C TYR A 122 -2.04 10.22 6.58
N VAL A 123 -1.73 11.39 6.03
CA VAL A 123 -0.34 11.79 5.77
C VAL A 123 -0.23 13.29 6.07
N PRO A 124 0.46 13.72 7.14
CA PRO A 124 0.72 15.13 7.39
C PRO A 124 1.27 15.87 6.16
N GLU A 125 2.33 15.34 5.55
CA GLU A 125 2.98 15.94 4.37
C GLU A 125 2.88 14.99 3.18
N LEU A 126 1.96 15.26 2.24
CA LEU A 126 1.76 14.48 1.01
C LEU A 126 1.96 15.36 -0.21
N PHE A 127 3.01 15.17 -0.99
CA PHE A 127 3.17 16.00 -2.19
C PHE A 127 2.19 15.60 -3.30
N THR A 128 2.02 14.30 -3.55
CA THR A 128 1.16 13.86 -4.64
C THR A 128 0.41 12.57 -4.33
N LEU A 129 -0.91 12.60 -4.55
CA LEU A 129 -1.79 11.44 -4.50
C LEU A 129 -2.34 11.13 -5.90
N TYR A 130 -2.14 9.90 -6.37
CA TYR A 130 -2.80 9.35 -7.54
C TYR A 130 -3.67 8.15 -7.15
N VAL A 131 -4.98 8.28 -7.38
CA VAL A 131 -5.95 7.20 -7.17
C VAL A 131 -6.67 6.93 -8.48
N TYR A 132 -6.59 5.70 -8.96
CA TYR A 132 -7.38 5.20 -10.07
C TYR A 132 -8.17 3.97 -9.61
N VAL A 133 -9.48 4.14 -9.50
CA VAL A 133 -10.40 3.10 -9.02
C VAL A 133 -11.73 3.25 -9.76
N PRO A 134 -12.17 2.29 -10.60
CA PRO A 134 -13.51 2.27 -11.17
C PRO A 134 -14.62 2.52 -10.13
N GLU A 135 -14.64 1.75 -9.05
CA GLU A 135 -15.66 1.81 -7.99
C GLU A 135 -15.01 2.07 -6.62
N LEU A 136 -15.18 3.29 -6.09
CA LEU A 136 -14.71 3.70 -4.75
C LEU A 136 -15.86 4.29 -3.93
N PRO A 137 -16.61 3.48 -3.18
CA PRO A 137 -17.67 3.96 -2.30
C PRO A 137 -17.20 5.05 -1.34
N THR A 138 -16.07 4.84 -0.65
CA THR A 138 -15.63 5.77 0.39
C THR A 138 -14.15 6.13 0.32
N LEU A 139 -13.87 7.42 0.26
CA LEU A 139 -12.52 7.99 0.34
C LEU A 139 -12.39 8.93 1.54
N TYR A 140 -11.43 8.63 2.41
CA TYR A 140 -11.01 9.49 3.51
C TYR A 140 -9.56 9.92 3.30
N VAL A 141 -9.35 11.22 3.15
CA VAL A 141 -8.02 11.83 3.05
C VAL A 141 -7.89 12.91 4.12
N TYR A 142 -6.95 12.71 5.04
CA TYR A 142 -6.52 13.71 5.99
C TYR A 142 -5.06 14.03 5.73
N VAL A 143 -4.81 15.24 5.24
CA VAL A 143 -3.47 15.71 4.93
C VAL A 143 -3.35 17.17 5.36
N THR A 144 -2.28 17.52 6.07
CA THR A 144 -2.07 18.93 6.44
C THR A 144 -1.54 19.75 5.27
N GLU A 145 -0.62 19.18 4.49
CA GLU A 145 -0.05 19.82 3.30
C GLU A 145 -0.15 18.88 2.09
N LEU A 146 -1.01 19.22 1.12
CA LEU A 146 -1.18 18.47 -0.11
C LEU A 146 -0.94 19.34 -1.33
N LEU A 147 0.10 19.09 -2.13
CA LEU A 147 0.29 19.87 -3.36
C LEU A 147 -0.71 19.46 -4.45
N THR A 148 -0.83 18.16 -4.71
CA THR A 148 -1.58 17.68 -5.86
C THR A 148 -2.37 16.40 -5.58
N LEU A 149 -3.67 16.44 -5.88
CA LEU A 149 -4.58 15.30 -5.82
C LEU A 149 -5.10 14.97 -7.22
N TYR A 150 -4.83 13.76 -7.71
CA TYR A 150 -5.42 13.18 -8.91
C TYR A 150 -6.29 11.99 -8.53
N VAL A 151 -7.59 12.12 -8.76
CA VAL A 151 -8.56 11.05 -8.52
C VAL A 151 -9.33 10.81 -9.80
N ASN A 152 -9.22 9.59 -10.33
CA ASN A 152 -10.01 9.12 -11.45
C ASN A 152 -10.86 7.94 -10.96
N VAL A 153 -12.12 8.23 -10.70
CA VAL A 153 -13.08 7.26 -10.17
C VAL A 153 -14.34 7.34 -10.99
N SER A 154 -14.86 6.20 -11.45
CA SER A 154 -16.11 6.21 -12.24
C SER A 154 -17.31 6.42 -11.33
N GLU A 155 -17.32 5.71 -10.18
CA GLU A 155 -18.38 5.76 -9.18
C GLU A 155 -17.81 6.07 -7.79
N LEU A 156 -18.16 7.25 -7.24
CA LEU A 156 -17.78 7.69 -5.88
C LEU A 156 -19.02 8.13 -5.12
N PHE A 157 -19.28 7.50 -3.96
CA PHE A 157 -20.45 7.81 -3.13
C PHE A 157 -20.12 8.80 -2.02
N THR A 158 -18.92 8.70 -1.42
CA THR A 158 -18.61 9.48 -0.22
C THR A 158 -17.14 9.92 -0.22
N LEU A 159 -16.95 11.23 -0.12
CA LEU A 159 -15.65 11.89 -0.12
C LEU A 159 -15.49 12.74 1.15
N TYR A 160 -14.51 12.39 1.98
CA TYR A 160 -14.08 13.19 3.12
C TYR A 160 -12.64 13.61 2.93
N VAL A 161 -12.43 14.88 2.60
CA VAL A 161 -11.10 15.46 2.39
C VAL A 161 -10.92 16.60 3.39
N TYR A 162 -9.97 16.45 4.29
CA TYR A 162 -9.48 17.54 5.12
C TYR A 162 -8.07 17.88 4.66
N VAL A 163 -7.97 19.00 3.94
CA VAL A 163 -6.72 19.55 3.44
C VAL A 163 -6.78 21.07 3.63
N PRO A 164 -6.13 21.63 4.65
CA PRO A 164 -6.16 23.07 4.88
C PRO A 164 -5.39 23.83 3.77
N GLU A 165 -4.39 23.20 3.16
CA GLU A 165 -3.59 23.77 2.06
C GLU A 165 -3.60 22.85 0.83
N LEU A 166 -4.43 23.18 -0.17
CA LEU A 166 -4.56 22.44 -1.43
C LEU A 166 -4.39 23.36 -2.65
N PRO A 167 -3.18 23.43 -3.26
CA PRO A 167 -2.93 24.24 -4.45
C PRO A 167 -3.60 23.68 -5.71
N THR A 168 -3.60 22.36 -5.90
CA THR A 168 -4.11 21.73 -7.13
C THR A 168 -4.96 20.49 -6.88
N LEU A 169 -6.15 20.45 -7.50
CA LEU A 169 -7.11 19.36 -7.45
C LEU A 169 -7.56 18.99 -8.86
N HIS A 170 -7.35 17.73 -9.25
CA HIS A 170 -7.85 17.15 -10.49
C HIS A 170 -8.67 15.90 -10.16
N ALA A 171 -9.98 16.06 -10.05
CA ALA A 171 -10.92 14.96 -9.87
C ALA A 171 -11.74 14.76 -11.15
N TYR A 172 -11.68 13.56 -11.71
CA TYR A 172 -12.62 13.10 -12.73
C TYR A 172 -13.52 12.06 -12.08
N VAL A 173 -14.75 12.49 -11.79
CA VAL A 173 -15.81 11.66 -11.22
C VAL A 173 -17.05 11.90 -12.07
N PRO A 174 -17.31 11.05 -13.10
CA PRO A 174 -18.42 11.26 -14.02
C PRO A 174 -19.77 11.13 -13.31
N GLU A 175 -19.87 10.32 -12.25
CA GLU A 175 -21.07 10.20 -11.40
C GLU A 175 -20.71 10.33 -9.92
N LEU A 176 -21.15 11.44 -9.32
CA LEU A 176 -21.30 11.59 -7.86
C LEU A 176 -22.76 11.26 -7.53
N LEU A 177 -23.00 10.15 -6.85
CA LEU A 177 -24.32 9.77 -6.32
C LEU A 177 -24.51 10.31 -4.90
#